data_AF-A0A9Q4CZH3-F1
#
_entry.id   AF-A0A9Q4CZH3-F1
#
_cell.length_a   1.000
_cell.length_b   1.000
_cell.length_c   1.000
_cell.angle_alpha   90.00
_cell.angle_beta   90.00
_cell.angle_gamma   90.00
#
_symmetry.space_group_name_H-M   'P 1'
#
loop_
_entity.id
_entity.type
_entity.pdbx_description
1 polymer ?
#
loop_
_entity_poly.entity_id
_entity_poly.type
_entity_poly.pdbx_seq_one_letter_code
_entity_poly.pdbx_strand_id
1 'polypeptide(L)'
;MTAAIGLMADPGTPAIVADRIRGTLETELSRRVDDGTEWRIEVVDEIVPLDADGSVDLVRWTTEVDARHDWDMVIYITDLPRYENGRPVIAEVSRRDNAAVLFLPVLGVFRLERRVVETVSRLVGHLHRGSVDVGPEGRTVTRDPDHPEALNALVPLSGTTSESAEATEQVYATGPWAVPRLLTGMVQSNRPGRLPAAMTASAAAASAAGAYGVFFGSIWTLAADMGVD
;
A
#
# COMPACT_ATOMS: atom_id res chain seq x y z
N MET A 1 3.55 26.22 -10.68
CA MET A 1 4.05 26.08 -9.30
C MET A 1 4.46 24.62 -9.14
N THR A 2 5.49 24.29 -8.39
CA THR A 2 5.88 22.88 -8.21
C THR A 2 5.46 22.45 -6.81
N ALA A 3 4.81 21.30 -6.69
CA ALA A 3 4.45 20.68 -5.42
C ALA A 3 5.17 19.34 -5.27
N ALA A 4 5.87 19.19 -4.16
CA ALA A 4 6.70 18.07 -3.79
C ALA A 4 5.96 17.14 -2.82
N ILE A 5 5.90 15.86 -3.16
CA ILE A 5 5.25 14.85 -2.33
C ILE A 5 6.28 13.80 -1.92
N GLY A 6 6.47 13.65 -0.60
CA GLY A 6 7.16 12.51 -0.03
C GLY A 6 6.22 11.31 0.06
N LEU A 7 6.42 10.33 -0.82
CA LEU A 7 5.72 9.05 -0.75
C LEU A 7 6.56 8.05 0.05
N MET A 8 6.35 8.05 1.36
CA MET A 8 7.06 7.16 2.27
C MET A 8 6.36 5.82 2.35
N ALA A 9 7.13 4.76 2.54
CA ALA A 9 6.56 3.43 2.63
C ALA A 9 7.39 2.49 3.51
N ASP A 10 6.70 1.61 4.23
CA ASP A 10 7.36 0.51 4.91
C ASP A 10 8.14 -0.38 3.91
N PRO A 11 9.31 -0.93 4.33
CA PRO A 11 10.07 -1.85 3.52
C PRO A 11 9.23 -3.05 3.09
N GLY A 12 9.33 -3.40 1.82
CA GLY A 12 8.61 -4.53 1.27
C GLY A 12 7.45 -4.11 0.40
N THR A 13 6.26 -4.65 0.66
CA THR A 13 5.12 -4.53 -0.27
C THR A 13 4.68 -3.07 -0.46
N PRO A 14 4.59 -2.24 0.59
CA PRO A 14 4.32 -0.82 0.45
C PRO A 14 5.34 -0.09 -0.44
N ALA A 15 6.64 -0.22 -0.18
CA ALA A 15 7.69 0.43 -0.98
C ALA A 15 7.66 -0.01 -2.46
N ILE A 16 7.44 -1.30 -2.74
CA ILE A 16 7.29 -1.77 -4.14
C ILE A 16 6.07 -1.13 -4.82
N VAL A 17 4.94 -1.03 -4.12
CA VAL A 17 3.74 -0.41 -4.69
C VAL A 17 3.96 1.08 -4.92
N ALA A 18 4.55 1.79 -3.95
CA ALA A 18 4.87 3.21 -4.04
C ALA A 18 5.75 3.54 -5.25
N ASP A 19 6.83 2.77 -5.45
CA ASP A 19 7.74 2.95 -6.59
C ASP A 19 7.02 2.72 -7.93
N ARG A 20 6.21 1.66 -8.04
CA ARG A 20 5.49 1.33 -9.27
C ARG A 20 4.44 2.35 -9.66
N ILE A 21 3.75 2.94 -8.69
CA ILE A 21 2.66 3.87 -8.98
C ILE A 21 3.15 5.29 -9.25
N ARG A 22 4.39 5.64 -8.89
CA ARG A 22 4.94 7.00 -8.94
C ARG A 22 4.57 7.78 -10.20
N GLY A 23 4.95 7.29 -11.38
CA GLY A 23 4.68 8.02 -12.63
C GLY A 23 3.20 8.07 -13.03
N THR A 24 2.42 7.04 -12.66
CA THR A 24 0.96 7.06 -12.86
C THR A 24 0.33 8.09 -11.94
N LEU A 25 0.79 8.19 -10.70
CA LEU A 25 0.30 9.12 -9.71
C LEU A 25 0.59 10.58 -10.13
N GLU A 26 1.81 10.90 -10.57
CA GLU A 26 2.13 12.24 -11.12
C GLU A 26 1.18 12.65 -12.26
N THR A 27 0.89 11.70 -13.16
CA THR A 27 -0.05 11.92 -14.28
C THR A 27 -1.48 12.17 -13.78
N GLU A 28 -1.96 11.37 -12.81
CA GLU A 28 -3.32 11.50 -12.30
C GLU A 28 -3.51 12.74 -11.42
N LEU A 29 -2.48 13.16 -10.67
CA LEU A 29 -2.49 14.42 -9.91
C LEU A 29 -2.58 15.62 -10.84
N SER A 30 -1.76 15.66 -11.89
CA SER A 30 -1.80 16.72 -12.90
C SER A 30 -3.16 16.79 -13.60
N ARG A 31 -3.77 15.63 -13.86
CA ARG A 31 -5.05 15.54 -14.57
C ARG A 31 -6.26 15.90 -13.69
N ARG A 32 -6.26 15.48 -12.43
CA ARG A 32 -7.48 15.45 -11.59
C ARG A 32 -7.40 16.37 -10.38
N VAL A 33 -6.20 16.63 -9.88
CA VAL A 33 -6.00 17.48 -8.71
C VAL A 33 -5.73 18.89 -9.16
N ASP A 34 -4.66 19.15 -9.90
CA ASP A 34 -4.30 20.50 -10.33
C ASP A 34 -3.36 20.47 -11.55
N ASP A 35 -3.83 21.00 -12.68
CA ASP A 35 -3.08 21.05 -13.95
C ASP A 35 -2.11 22.24 -14.03
N GLY A 36 -2.27 23.23 -13.15
CA GLY A 36 -1.34 24.35 -13.00
C GLY A 36 -0.12 24.05 -12.10
N THR A 37 -0.12 22.86 -11.49
CA THR A 37 0.92 22.41 -10.55
C THR A 37 1.75 21.29 -11.16
N GLU A 38 3.07 21.47 -11.15
CA GLU A 38 4.01 20.41 -11.49
C GLU A 38 4.21 19.52 -10.25
N TRP A 39 3.73 18.29 -10.34
CA TRP A 39 3.81 17.33 -9.24
C TRP A 39 5.12 16.55 -9.31
N ARG A 40 5.90 16.59 -8.23
CA ARG A 40 7.14 15.82 -8.09
C ARG A 40 6.99 14.85 -6.94
N ILE A 41 7.04 13.57 -7.24
CA ILE A 41 6.93 12.52 -6.23
C ILE A 41 8.32 11.94 -5.95
N GLU A 42 8.70 11.92 -4.67
CA GLU A 42 9.90 11.26 -4.17
C GLU A 42 9.49 10.09 -3.31
N VAL A 43 9.96 8.88 -3.66
CA VAL A 43 9.64 7.67 -2.92
C VAL A 43 10.77 7.36 -1.96
N VAL A 44 10.46 7.19 -0.68
CA VAL A 44 11.44 6.85 0.36
C VAL A 44 10.99 5.60 1.12
N ASP A 45 11.91 4.64 1.22
CA ASP A 45 11.74 3.38 1.95
C ASP A 45 12.31 3.53 3.36
N GLU A 46 11.53 4.16 4.24
CA GLU A 46 11.86 4.37 5.66
C GLU A 46 10.64 4.04 6.52
N ILE A 47 10.89 3.39 7.65
CA ILE A 47 9.85 3.07 8.65
C ILE A 47 9.60 4.30 9.50
N VAL A 48 8.33 4.65 9.68
CA VAL A 48 7.94 5.74 10.58
C VAL A 48 7.67 5.19 11.98
N PRO A 49 8.26 5.78 13.04
CA PRO A 49 7.94 5.41 14.40
C PRO A 49 6.44 5.56 14.68
N LEU A 50 5.89 4.61 15.43
CA LEU A 50 4.53 4.72 15.95
C LEU A 50 4.53 5.44 17.30
N ASP A 51 3.46 6.18 17.55
CA ASP A 51 3.13 6.78 18.83
C ASP A 51 2.71 5.75 19.87
N ALA A 52 2.54 6.20 21.12
CA ALA A 52 2.14 5.34 22.24
C ALA A 52 0.77 4.68 22.04
N ASP A 53 -0.08 5.24 21.18
CA ASP A 53 -1.39 4.71 20.81
C ASP A 53 -1.34 3.82 19.55
N GLY A 54 -0.16 3.62 18.97
CA GLY A 54 0.02 2.88 17.71
C GLY A 54 -0.43 3.65 16.47
N SER A 55 -0.69 4.95 16.57
CA SER A 55 -0.80 5.84 15.40
C SER A 55 0.60 6.21 14.89
N VAL A 56 0.68 6.73 13.66
CA VAL A 56 1.94 7.19 13.10
C VAL A 56 2.17 8.62 13.60
N ASP A 57 3.34 8.90 14.17
CA ASP A 57 3.69 10.25 14.67
C ASP A 57 3.91 11.23 13.51
N LEU A 58 2.82 11.65 12.87
CA LEU A 58 2.85 12.53 11.70
C LEU A 58 3.48 13.89 12.07
N VAL A 59 3.27 14.38 13.29
CA VAL A 59 3.72 15.70 13.76
C VAL A 59 5.23 15.74 13.97
N ARG A 60 5.78 14.76 14.70
CA ARG A 60 7.23 14.68 14.90
C ARG A 60 7.93 14.41 13.58
N TRP A 61 7.31 13.62 12.71
CA TRP A 61 7.95 13.24 11.47
C TRP A 61 7.98 14.38 10.46
N THR A 62 6.90 15.15 10.23
CA THR A 62 7.02 16.33 9.34
C THR A 62 8.13 17.28 9.77
N THR A 63 8.35 17.46 11.07
CA THR A 63 9.45 18.26 11.62
C THR A 63 10.85 17.66 11.32
N GLU A 64 11.01 16.34 11.43
CA GLU A 64 12.29 15.64 11.15
C GLU A 64 12.52 15.42 9.63
N VAL A 65 11.45 15.33 8.79
CA VAL A 65 11.51 15.19 7.32
C VAL A 65 11.85 16.54 6.71
N ASP A 66 11.16 17.61 7.11
CA ASP A 66 11.33 18.99 6.60
C ASP A 66 12.79 19.43 6.63
N ALA A 67 13.53 18.96 7.65
CA ALA A 67 14.94 19.28 7.80
C ALA A 67 15.85 18.64 6.74
N ARG A 68 15.40 17.57 6.08
CA ARG A 68 16.16 16.78 5.09
C ARG A 68 15.61 16.91 3.66
N HIS A 69 14.32 17.14 3.50
CA HIS A 69 13.64 17.14 2.20
C HIS A 69 12.64 18.31 2.12
N ASP A 70 12.69 19.05 1.01
CA ASP A 70 11.81 20.20 0.73
C ASP A 70 10.47 19.70 0.13
N TRP A 71 9.74 18.93 0.94
CA TRP A 71 8.44 18.35 0.56
C TRP A 71 7.29 19.19 1.09
N ASP A 72 6.30 19.45 0.24
CA ASP A 72 5.11 20.17 0.65
C ASP A 72 4.17 19.27 1.46
N MET A 73 4.13 17.97 1.16
CA MET A 73 3.25 17.00 1.82
C MET A 73 3.87 15.61 1.92
N VAL A 74 3.42 14.83 2.91
CA VAL A 74 3.89 13.46 3.15
C VAL A 74 2.73 12.47 3.12
N ILE A 75 2.87 11.42 2.31
CA ILE A 75 1.94 10.28 2.29
C ILE A 75 2.72 9.04 2.72
N TYR A 76 2.37 8.47 3.87
CA TYR A 76 2.96 7.25 4.36
C TYR A 76 2.11 6.02 4.01
N ILE A 77 2.71 5.01 3.39
CA ILE A 77 2.05 3.74 3.05
C ILE A 77 2.63 2.64 3.94
N THR A 78 1.76 2.03 4.75
CA THR A 78 2.15 0.96 5.68
C THR A 78 1.39 -0.33 5.40
N ASP A 79 2.02 -1.48 5.65
CA ASP A 79 1.35 -2.79 5.69
C ASP A 79 0.94 -3.22 7.11
N LEU A 80 1.12 -2.35 8.11
CA LEU A 80 0.61 -2.55 9.45
C LEU A 80 -0.93 -2.37 9.47
N PRO A 81 -1.71 -3.34 9.96
CA PRO A 81 -3.14 -3.18 10.10
C PRO A 81 -3.44 -2.27 11.30
N ARG A 82 -4.29 -1.25 11.11
CA ARG A 82 -4.82 -0.45 12.21
C ARG A 82 -6.31 -0.69 12.41
N TYR A 83 -6.70 -0.76 13.68
CA TYR A 83 -8.08 -0.91 14.12
C TYR A 83 -8.41 0.14 15.16
N GLU A 84 -9.63 0.65 15.09
CA GLU A 84 -10.14 1.60 16.07
C GLU A 84 -11.63 1.35 16.26
N ASN A 85 -12.05 1.22 17.51
CA ASN A 85 -13.43 0.86 17.86
C ASN A 85 -13.95 -0.39 17.09
N GLY A 86 -13.07 -1.37 16.85
CA GLY A 86 -13.38 -2.61 16.13
C GLY A 86 -13.51 -2.47 14.61
N ARG A 87 -13.21 -1.29 14.05
CA ARG A 87 -13.27 -1.03 12.61
C ARG A 87 -11.86 -0.93 12.01
N PRO A 88 -11.58 -1.57 10.86
CA PRO A 88 -10.33 -1.36 10.16
C PRO A 88 -10.20 0.08 9.66
N VAL A 89 -9.06 0.70 9.93
CA VAL A 89 -8.72 2.04 9.44
C VAL A 89 -8.07 1.92 8.07
N ILE A 90 -8.59 2.65 7.09
CA ILE A 90 -8.04 2.69 5.72
C ILE A 90 -7.00 3.79 5.59
N ALA A 91 -7.33 4.98 6.07
CA ALA A 91 -6.46 6.13 5.98
C ALA A 91 -6.67 7.08 7.16
N GLU A 92 -5.61 7.82 7.47
CA GLU A 92 -5.60 8.93 8.43
C GLU A 92 -5.03 10.16 7.74
N VAL A 93 -5.57 11.33 8.08
CA VAL A 93 -5.19 12.58 7.43
C VAL A 93 -5.06 13.67 8.48
N SER A 94 -3.90 14.32 8.53
CA SER A 94 -3.70 15.58 9.24
C SER A 94 -3.57 16.70 8.22
N ARG A 95 -4.63 17.51 8.06
CA ARG A 95 -4.57 18.73 7.25
C ARG A 95 -3.59 19.75 7.82
N ARG A 96 -3.48 19.78 9.15
CA ARG A 96 -2.61 20.72 9.87
C ARG A 96 -1.13 20.49 9.53
N ASP A 97 -0.73 19.22 9.46
CA ASP A 97 0.65 18.82 9.21
C ASP A 97 0.89 18.43 7.74
N ASN A 98 -0.09 18.69 6.85
CA ASN A 98 -0.05 18.32 5.43
C ASN A 98 0.37 16.87 5.15
N ALA A 99 -0.14 15.94 5.95
CA ALA A 99 0.29 14.55 5.94
C ALA A 99 -0.88 13.56 5.98
N ALA A 100 -0.67 12.36 5.43
CA ALA A 100 -1.63 11.27 5.50
C ALA A 100 -0.95 9.90 5.62
N VAL A 101 -1.65 8.95 6.24
CA VAL A 101 -1.28 7.53 6.31
C VAL A 101 -2.28 6.71 5.51
N LEU A 102 -1.77 5.75 4.74
CA LEU A 102 -2.54 4.74 4.03
C LEU A 102 -2.20 3.35 4.57
N PHE A 103 -3.19 2.71 5.19
CA PHE A 103 -3.11 1.33 5.64
C PHE A 103 -3.42 0.39 4.47
N LEU A 104 -2.37 -0.01 3.76
CA LEU A 104 -2.42 -0.80 2.53
C LEU A 104 -3.25 -2.10 2.65
N PRO A 105 -3.20 -2.88 3.76
CA PRO A 105 -3.88 -4.17 3.84
C PRO A 105 -5.40 -4.04 3.64
N VAL A 106 -5.99 -2.92 4.07
CA VAL A 106 -7.43 -2.70 3.96
C VAL A 106 -7.87 -2.52 2.50
N LEU A 107 -6.98 -2.11 1.59
CA LEU A 107 -7.30 -2.07 0.16
C LEU A 107 -7.41 -3.48 -0.47
N GLY A 108 -6.93 -4.51 0.21
CA GLY A 108 -6.87 -5.89 -0.26
C GLY A 108 -5.96 -6.08 -1.46
N VAL A 109 -6.11 -7.19 -2.18
CA VAL A 109 -5.16 -7.58 -3.24
C VAL A 109 -5.62 -7.27 -4.66
N PHE A 110 -6.93 -7.13 -4.85
CA PHE A 110 -7.49 -6.95 -6.19
C PHE A 110 -7.28 -5.53 -6.70
N ARG A 111 -6.56 -5.38 -7.81
CA ARG A 111 -6.22 -4.09 -8.43
C ARG A 111 -5.58 -3.11 -7.44
N LEU A 112 -4.69 -3.62 -6.58
CA LEU A 112 -4.08 -2.87 -5.48
C LEU A 112 -3.46 -1.55 -5.97
N GLU A 113 -2.55 -1.60 -6.96
CA GLU A 113 -1.88 -0.40 -7.49
C GLU A 113 -2.88 0.67 -7.96
N ARG A 114 -3.94 0.27 -8.68
CA ARG A 114 -5.00 1.20 -9.09
C ARG A 114 -5.75 1.79 -7.91
N ARG A 115 -6.04 1.00 -6.87
CA ARG A 115 -6.69 1.48 -5.65
C ARG A 115 -5.79 2.44 -4.88
N VAL A 116 -4.48 2.17 -4.82
CA VAL A 116 -3.52 3.07 -4.16
C VAL A 116 -3.41 4.39 -4.92
N VAL A 117 -3.22 4.37 -6.25
CA VAL A 117 -3.20 5.61 -7.05
C VAL A 117 -4.45 6.45 -6.78
N GLU A 118 -5.62 5.82 -6.81
CA GLU A 118 -6.89 6.50 -6.61
C GLU A 118 -7.03 7.06 -5.19
N THR A 119 -6.72 6.28 -4.15
CA THR A 119 -6.75 6.75 -2.75
C THR A 119 -5.74 7.89 -2.54
N VAL A 120 -4.48 7.71 -2.96
CA VAL A 120 -3.43 8.73 -2.78
C VAL A 120 -3.78 10.01 -3.56
N SER A 121 -4.32 9.92 -4.77
CA SER A 121 -4.76 11.10 -5.53
C SER A 121 -5.83 11.89 -4.77
N ARG A 122 -6.77 11.19 -4.12
CA ARG A 122 -7.85 11.80 -3.33
C ARG A 122 -7.32 12.44 -2.04
N LEU A 123 -6.40 11.76 -1.35
CA LEU A 123 -5.71 12.29 -0.17
C LEU A 123 -4.93 13.56 -0.51
N VAL A 124 -4.15 13.54 -1.60
CA VAL A 124 -3.40 14.71 -2.08
C VAL A 124 -4.33 15.85 -2.48
N GLY A 125 -5.43 15.57 -3.18
CA GLY A 125 -6.41 16.60 -3.51
C GLY A 125 -7.02 17.25 -2.27
N HIS A 126 -7.37 16.44 -1.27
CA HIS A 126 -7.88 16.91 0.00
C HIS A 126 -6.87 17.79 0.75
N LEU A 127 -5.62 17.38 0.81
CA LEU A 127 -4.53 18.13 1.44
C LEU A 127 -4.20 19.44 0.69
N HIS A 128 -4.14 19.40 -0.64
CA HIS A 128 -3.77 20.55 -1.49
C HIS A 128 -4.84 21.63 -1.59
N ARG A 129 -6.11 21.23 -1.76
CA ARG A 129 -7.22 22.15 -2.05
C ARG A 129 -8.30 22.17 -0.96
N GLY A 130 -8.15 21.38 0.10
CA GLY A 130 -9.20 21.15 1.08
C GLY A 130 -10.39 20.37 0.53
N SER A 131 -10.36 19.86 -0.71
CA SER A 131 -11.52 19.25 -1.36
C SER A 131 -11.14 18.10 -2.28
N VAL A 132 -12.07 17.15 -2.47
CA VAL A 132 -11.84 15.93 -3.25
C VAL A 132 -12.71 15.95 -4.51
N ASP A 133 -12.08 15.85 -5.69
CA ASP A 133 -12.81 15.59 -6.93
C ASP A 133 -12.85 14.09 -7.22
N VAL A 134 -14.04 13.55 -7.49
CA VAL A 134 -14.31 12.11 -7.53
C VAL A 134 -15.10 11.74 -8.78
N GLY A 135 -14.51 11.92 -9.97
CA GLY A 135 -15.03 11.25 -11.16
C GLY A 135 -14.47 11.73 -12.51
N PRO A 136 -14.69 10.93 -13.58
CA PRO A 136 -14.40 11.33 -14.95
C PRO A 136 -15.35 12.42 -15.51
N GLU A 137 -16.45 12.74 -14.80
CA GLU A 137 -17.44 13.76 -15.16
C GLU A 137 -17.49 14.97 -14.19
N GLY A 138 -16.51 15.14 -13.29
CA GLY A 138 -16.43 16.33 -12.43
C GLY A 138 -17.61 16.52 -11.47
N ARG A 139 -18.23 15.44 -10.99
CA ARG A 139 -19.13 15.53 -9.84
C ARG A 139 -18.27 15.58 -8.58
N THR A 140 -17.86 16.79 -8.22
CA THR A 140 -17.24 17.12 -6.93
C THR A 140 -18.10 16.53 -5.81
N VAL A 141 -17.61 15.48 -5.15
CA VAL A 141 -18.25 15.02 -3.92
C VAL A 141 -17.75 15.98 -2.86
N THR A 142 -18.65 16.95 -2.60
CA THR A 142 -18.64 17.98 -1.58
C THR A 142 -17.58 19.08 -1.68
N ARG A 143 -18.08 20.30 -1.89
CA ARG A 143 -17.39 21.59 -1.70
C ARG A 143 -17.21 21.94 -0.22
N ASP A 144 -17.71 21.11 0.68
CA ASP A 144 -17.57 21.26 2.13
C ASP A 144 -16.53 20.25 2.63
N PRO A 145 -15.29 20.70 2.89
CA PRO A 145 -14.20 19.90 3.43
C PRO A 145 -14.55 19.22 4.76
N ASP A 146 -15.45 19.82 5.52
CA ASP A 146 -15.80 19.41 6.89
C ASP A 146 -17.05 18.51 6.88
N HIS A 147 -17.61 18.21 5.71
CA HIS A 147 -18.73 17.31 5.60
C HIS A 147 -18.25 15.86 5.79
N PRO A 148 -18.81 15.09 6.75
CA PRO A 148 -18.32 13.74 7.06
C PRO A 148 -18.35 12.84 5.82
N GLU A 149 -19.34 12.96 4.94
CA GLU A 149 -19.41 12.16 3.71
C GLU A 149 -18.32 12.49 2.67
N ALA A 150 -17.65 13.65 2.75
CA ALA A 150 -16.47 13.99 1.93
C ALA A 150 -15.35 12.97 2.10
N LEU A 151 -15.10 12.64 3.37
CA LEU A 151 -13.99 11.81 3.79
C LEU A 151 -14.22 10.35 3.40
N ASN A 152 -15.48 9.91 3.31
CA ASN A 152 -15.82 8.60 2.75
C ASN A 152 -15.34 8.46 1.31
N ALA A 153 -15.31 9.56 0.57
CA ALA A 153 -14.87 9.61 -0.81
C ALA A 153 -13.34 9.69 -0.95
N LEU A 154 -12.55 9.75 0.12
CA LEU A 154 -11.08 9.68 0.05
C LEU A 154 -10.58 8.31 -0.44
N VAL A 155 -11.44 7.29 -0.40
CA VAL A 155 -11.07 5.92 -0.75
C VAL A 155 -12.05 5.36 -1.79
N PRO A 156 -11.58 4.65 -2.84
CA PRO A 156 -12.44 4.07 -3.86
C PRO A 156 -13.07 2.74 -3.43
N LEU A 157 -13.60 2.69 -2.21
CA LEU A 157 -14.21 1.49 -1.63
C LEU A 157 -15.65 1.78 -1.25
N SER A 158 -16.53 0.81 -1.52
CA SER A 158 -17.90 0.84 -0.99
C SER A 158 -17.89 0.39 0.47
N GLY A 159 -18.80 0.96 1.27
CA GLY A 159 -18.81 0.71 2.72
C GLY A 159 -17.61 1.37 3.38
N THR A 160 -17.56 2.70 3.33
CA THR A 160 -16.63 3.50 4.11
C THR A 160 -17.43 4.41 5.03
N THR A 161 -16.88 4.68 6.19
CA THR A 161 -17.37 5.73 7.09
C THR A 161 -16.16 6.51 7.58
N SER A 162 -16.35 7.76 7.91
CA SER A 162 -15.30 8.65 8.35
C SER A 162 -15.67 9.32 9.65
N GLU A 163 -14.66 9.64 10.44
CA GLU A 163 -14.81 10.44 11.65
C GLU A 163 -13.68 11.47 11.68
N SER A 164 -14.00 12.68 12.12
CA SER A 164 -13.02 13.72 12.42
C SER A 164 -12.85 13.75 13.93
N ALA A 165 -11.64 13.45 14.41
CA ALA A 165 -11.31 13.43 15.83
C ALA A 165 -10.17 14.42 16.08
N GLU A 166 -10.45 15.47 16.85
CA GLU A 166 -9.51 16.54 17.21
C GLU A 166 -8.75 17.15 16.02
N ALA A 167 -7.55 16.62 15.73
CA ALA A 167 -6.60 17.11 14.72
C ALA A 167 -6.47 16.18 13.49
N THR A 168 -7.10 15.00 13.51
CA THR A 168 -6.94 13.97 12.49
C THR A 168 -8.29 13.50 11.96
N GLU A 169 -8.37 13.33 10.65
CA GLU A 169 -9.51 12.75 9.96
C GLU A 169 -9.21 11.30 9.61
N GLN A 170 -10.14 10.41 9.91
CA GLN A 170 -9.94 8.98 9.79
C GLN A 170 -11.02 8.36 8.92
N VAL A 171 -10.63 7.47 8.02
CA VAL A 171 -11.53 6.76 7.12
C VAL A 171 -11.49 5.27 7.45
N TYR A 172 -12.64 4.69 7.79
CA TYR A 172 -12.80 3.30 8.17
C TYR A 172 -13.47 2.47 7.08
N ALA A 173 -13.10 1.20 7.00
CA ALA A 173 -13.84 0.22 6.21
C ALA A 173 -15.03 -0.33 7.01
N THR A 174 -16.20 -0.31 6.38
CA THR A 174 -17.44 -0.89 6.91
C THR A 174 -17.99 -1.97 5.96
N GLY A 175 -18.94 -2.75 6.48
CA GLY A 175 -19.64 -3.77 5.70
C GLY A 175 -18.95 -5.14 5.64
N PRO A 176 -19.61 -6.12 5.01
CA PRO A 176 -19.24 -7.54 5.10
C PRO A 176 -17.90 -7.87 4.46
N TRP A 177 -17.43 -7.03 3.53
CA TRP A 177 -16.17 -7.22 2.82
C TRP A 177 -14.98 -6.51 3.47
N ALA A 178 -15.16 -5.78 4.59
CA ALA A 178 -14.07 -5.07 5.26
C ALA A 178 -13.01 -6.05 5.80
N VAL A 179 -13.43 -7.00 6.64
CA VAL A 179 -12.53 -7.96 7.29
C VAL A 179 -11.90 -8.95 6.30
N PRO A 180 -12.66 -9.61 5.39
CA PRO A 180 -12.04 -10.56 4.46
C PRO A 180 -10.99 -9.91 3.54
N ARG A 181 -11.26 -8.68 3.09
CA ARG A 181 -10.35 -7.90 2.25
C ARG A 181 -9.07 -7.54 3.01
N LEU A 182 -9.22 -7.06 4.24
CA LEU A 182 -8.09 -6.78 5.13
C LEU A 182 -7.23 -8.03 5.34
N LEU A 183 -7.84 -9.15 5.73
CA LEU A 183 -7.10 -10.40 5.99
C LEU A 183 -6.34 -10.86 4.74
N THR A 184 -6.97 -10.77 3.57
CA THR A 184 -6.29 -11.12 2.31
C THR A 184 -5.12 -10.17 2.02
N GLY A 185 -5.27 -8.86 2.31
CA GLY A 185 -4.19 -7.89 2.22
C GLY A 185 -3.04 -8.16 3.20
N MET A 186 -3.34 -8.51 4.45
CA MET A 186 -2.34 -8.90 5.45
C MET A 186 -1.57 -10.15 5.00
N VAL A 187 -2.27 -11.19 4.52
CA VAL A 187 -1.64 -12.42 4.03
C VAL A 187 -0.74 -12.12 2.83
N GLN A 188 -1.18 -11.27 1.90
CA GLN A 188 -0.38 -10.91 0.73
C GLN A 188 0.87 -10.09 1.10
N SER A 189 0.82 -9.31 2.17
CA SER A 189 1.97 -8.53 2.66
C SER A 189 3.14 -9.44 3.05
N ASN A 190 2.86 -10.66 3.54
CA ASN A 190 3.86 -11.72 3.78
C ASN A 190 4.44 -12.38 2.51
N ARG A 191 4.06 -11.91 1.30
CA ARG A 191 4.51 -12.42 -0.01
C ARG A 191 4.58 -13.96 -0.11
N PRO A 192 3.48 -14.66 0.17
CA PRO A 192 3.48 -16.13 0.31
C PRO A 192 3.98 -16.86 -0.95
N GLY A 193 3.80 -16.27 -2.13
CA GLY A 193 4.25 -16.85 -3.41
C GLY A 193 5.77 -16.90 -3.63
N ARG A 194 6.58 -16.19 -2.83
CA ARG A 194 8.03 -16.23 -2.98
C ARG A 194 8.63 -17.56 -2.52
N LEU A 195 8.02 -18.21 -1.53
CA LEU A 195 8.52 -19.46 -0.97
C LEU A 195 8.42 -20.62 -1.96
N PRO A 196 7.26 -20.94 -2.57
CA PRO A 196 7.18 -22.02 -3.57
C PRO A 196 8.12 -21.79 -4.76
N ALA A 197 8.20 -20.54 -5.26
CA ALA A 197 9.07 -20.20 -6.38
C ALA A 197 10.55 -20.43 -6.07
N ALA A 198 10.99 -20.08 -4.86
CA ALA A 198 12.38 -20.32 -4.41
C ALA A 198 12.68 -21.82 -4.22
N MET A 199 11.69 -22.62 -3.84
CA MET A 199 11.85 -24.05 -3.59
C MET A 199 11.88 -24.89 -4.86
N THR A 200 11.35 -24.41 -6.00
CA THR A 200 11.31 -25.15 -7.27
C THR A 200 12.67 -25.67 -7.71
N ALA A 201 13.73 -24.85 -7.60
CA ALA A 201 15.08 -25.26 -7.96
C ALA A 201 15.60 -26.39 -7.05
N SER A 202 15.34 -26.28 -5.75
CA SER A 202 15.72 -27.30 -4.77
C SER A 202 14.96 -28.60 -4.98
N ALA A 203 13.66 -28.52 -5.26
CA ALA A 203 12.81 -29.67 -5.56
C ALA A 203 13.22 -30.36 -6.88
N ALA A 204 13.55 -29.59 -7.91
CA ALA A 204 14.07 -30.10 -9.17
C ALA A 204 15.41 -30.82 -8.97
N ALA A 205 16.33 -30.24 -8.20
CA ALA A 205 17.62 -30.85 -7.88
C ALA A 205 17.46 -32.16 -7.09
N ALA A 206 16.60 -32.18 -6.06
CA ALA A 206 16.29 -33.39 -5.31
C ALA A 206 15.68 -34.49 -6.19
N SER A 207 14.77 -34.10 -7.09
CA SER A 207 14.15 -35.03 -8.05
C SER A 207 15.17 -35.62 -9.02
N ALA A 208 16.07 -34.79 -9.55
CA ALA A 208 17.15 -35.22 -10.44
C ALA A 208 18.13 -36.17 -9.74
N ALA A 209 18.52 -35.86 -8.50
CA ALA A 209 19.37 -36.73 -7.69
C ALA A 209 18.70 -38.08 -7.38
N GLY A 210 17.41 -38.06 -7.03
CA GLY A 210 16.61 -39.27 -6.83
C GLY A 210 16.53 -40.14 -8.08
N ALA A 211 16.21 -39.53 -9.24
CA ALA A 211 16.16 -40.24 -10.52
C ALA A 211 17.52 -40.85 -10.89
N TYR A 212 18.61 -40.09 -10.74
CA TYR A 212 19.97 -40.58 -10.97
C TYR A 212 20.29 -41.80 -10.08
N GLY A 213 19.94 -41.74 -8.79
CA GLY A 213 20.15 -42.85 -7.86
C GLY A 213 19.40 -44.13 -8.26
N VAL A 214 18.14 -44.00 -8.71
CA VAL A 214 17.35 -45.13 -9.20
C VAL A 214 17.96 -45.74 -10.46
N PHE A 215 18.30 -44.92 -11.47
CA PHE A 215 18.88 -45.42 -12.71
C PHE A 215 20.22 -46.14 -12.48
N PHE A 216 21.11 -45.54 -11.69
CA PHE A 216 22.41 -46.13 -11.42
C PHE A 216 22.29 -47.44 -10.62
N GLY A 217 21.39 -47.48 -9.63
CA GLY A 217 21.08 -48.70 -8.88
C GLY A 217 20.57 -49.82 -9.79
N SER A 218 19.63 -49.52 -10.70
CA SER A 218 19.10 -50.49 -11.65
C SER A 218 20.16 -51.02 -12.62
N ILE A 219 21.09 -50.18 -13.09
CA ILE A 219 22.20 -50.61 -13.97
C ILE A 219 23.09 -51.62 -13.25
N TRP A 220 23.43 -51.38 -11.99
CA TRP A 220 24.27 -52.29 -11.21
C TRP A 220 23.61 -53.65 -11.00
N THR A 221 22.32 -53.67 -10.68
CA THR A 221 21.54 -54.91 -10.52
C THR A 221 21.50 -55.69 -11.83
N LEU A 222 21.24 -55.02 -12.96
CA LEU A 222 21.25 -55.64 -14.30
C LEU A 222 22.62 -56.17 -14.70
N ALA A 223 23.69 -55.42 -14.41
CA ALA A 223 25.06 -55.83 -14.70
C ALA A 223 25.46 -57.06 -13.86
N ALA A 224 25.03 -57.13 -12.60
CA ALA A 224 25.26 -58.31 -11.77
C ALA A 224 24.49 -59.54 -12.27
N ASP A 225 23.25 -59.35 -12.75
CA ASP A 225 22.40 -60.43 -13.26
C ASP A 225 22.84 -60.94 -14.65
N MET A 226 23.39 -60.06 -15.49
CA MET A 226 23.98 -60.44 -16.79
C MET A 226 25.45 -60.88 -16.69
N GLY A 227 26.13 -60.58 -15.58
CA GLY A 227 27.52 -60.94 -15.32
C GLY A 227 27.71 -62.31 -14.67
N VAL A 228 26.69 -63.16 -14.71
CA VAL A 228 26.74 -64.51 -14.18
C VAL A 228 27.45 -65.43 -15.17
N ASP A 229 28.70 -65.78 -14.85
CA ASP A 229 29.34 -67.05 -15.20
C ASP A 229 28.83 -68.17 -14.26
#